data_AF-A0A226EXF2-F1
#
_entry.id   AF-A0A226EXF2-F1
#
_cell.length_a   1.000
_cell.length_b   1.000
_cell.length_c   1.000
_cell.angle_alpha   90.00
_cell.angle_beta   90.00
_cell.angle_gamma   90.00
#
_symmetry.space_group_name_H-M   'P 1'
#
loop_
_entity.id
_entity.type
_entity.pdbx_description
1 polymer ?
#
loop_
_entity_poly.entity_id
_entity_poly.type
_entity_poly.pdbx_seq_one_letter_code
_entity_poly.pdbx_strand_id
1 'polypeptide(L)'
;MLMSSIQRQTRKQINFIDLFSPCPISISSSENTQAVYSLKTQNLNQNYYNLLKRPDLLCVGLYVAFLNVNSVICIISPSVDGTVKVFSALFAVVATFCFVTIVTSWYTNTGDFVTLLNMLLAYERSRWTKESDLLELKNCACFLKYFLWLFGYGFSVMCPILLSLFNVADLKRPPFLGSIIIGVGWKAGVAHVGAVGFQTWIYFVITPTYIFVTANIFIASVFSLCAYLDEIKR
;
A
#
# COMPACT_ATOMS: atom_id res chain seq x y z
N MET A 1 -19.98 11.97 10.54
CA MET A 1 -20.06 10.50 10.65
C MET A 1 -19.13 9.77 9.68
N LEU A 2 -19.05 10.21 8.41
CA LEU A 2 -18.13 9.65 7.42
C LEU A 2 -16.66 9.89 7.84
N MET A 3 -16.30 11.14 8.10
CA MET A 3 -15.00 11.59 8.61
C MET A 3 -14.43 10.73 9.75
N SER A 4 -15.19 10.57 10.82
CA SER A 4 -14.80 9.76 11.98
C SER A 4 -14.59 8.28 11.63
N SER A 5 -15.33 7.76 10.64
CA SER A 5 -15.18 6.39 10.17
C SER A 5 -13.94 6.23 9.29
N ILE A 6 -13.72 7.15 8.35
CA ILE A 6 -12.54 7.16 7.46
C ILE A 6 -11.28 7.30 8.31
N GLN A 7 -11.24 8.28 9.20
CA GLN A 7 -10.11 8.49 10.11
C GLN A 7 -9.82 7.25 10.97
N ARG A 8 -10.85 6.60 11.52
CA ARG A 8 -10.67 5.38 12.31
C ARG A 8 -10.14 4.22 11.46
N GLN A 9 -10.62 4.07 10.23
CA GLN A 9 -10.14 3.04 9.30
C GLN A 9 -8.69 3.31 8.89
N THR A 10 -8.39 4.53 8.47
CA THR A 10 -7.04 4.98 8.13
C THR A 10 -6.08 4.83 9.31
N ARG A 11 -6.49 5.14 10.55
CA ARG A 11 -5.70 4.88 11.75
C ARG A 11 -5.40 3.39 11.92
N LYS A 12 -6.40 2.52 11.76
CA LYS A 12 -6.19 1.07 11.83
C LYS A 12 -5.23 0.58 10.74
N GLN A 13 -5.32 1.14 9.54
CA GLN A 13 -4.44 0.79 8.42
C GLN A 13 -3.00 1.27 8.67
N ILE A 14 -2.82 2.50 9.15
CA ILE A 14 -1.50 3.03 9.56
C ILE A 14 -0.91 2.16 10.67
N ASN A 15 -1.69 1.85 11.72
CA ASN A 15 -1.22 1.00 12.81
C ASN A 15 -0.85 -0.41 12.32
N PHE A 16 -1.63 -0.97 11.39
CA PHE A 16 -1.34 -2.28 10.80
C PHE A 16 -0.04 -2.25 9.99
N ILE A 17 0.15 -1.22 9.16
CA ILE A 17 1.39 -0.97 8.42
C ILE A 17 2.59 -0.86 9.37
N ASP A 18 2.43 -0.10 10.47
CA ASP A 18 3.49 0.18 11.45
C ASP A 18 4.02 -1.09 12.12
N LEU A 19 3.26 -2.19 12.11
CA LEU A 19 3.71 -3.51 12.58
C LEU A 19 4.81 -4.11 11.69
N PHE A 20 4.88 -3.72 10.41
CA PHE A 20 5.77 -4.32 9.42
C PHE A 20 6.86 -3.37 8.93
N SER A 21 6.55 -2.08 8.79
CA SER A 21 7.52 -1.03 8.46
C SER A 21 7.10 0.28 9.14
N PRO A 22 8.04 1.06 9.72
CA PRO A 22 7.72 2.31 10.39
C PRO A 22 7.00 3.29 9.46
N CYS A 23 5.72 3.57 9.74
CA CYS A 23 4.93 4.50 8.96
C CYS A 23 5.38 5.94 9.27
N PRO A 24 5.76 6.76 8.27
CA PRO A 24 6.22 8.12 8.51
C PRO A 24 5.09 9.09 8.87
N ILE A 25 3.83 8.63 8.78
CA ILE A 25 2.62 9.42 8.99
C ILE A 25 1.95 8.96 10.28
N SER A 26 1.43 9.91 11.04
CA SER A 26 0.56 9.66 12.17
C SER A 26 -0.71 10.50 12.07
N ILE A 27 -1.73 10.05 12.80
CA ILE A 27 -2.98 10.78 12.96
C ILE A 27 -3.07 11.17 14.43
N SER A 28 -2.85 12.45 14.72
CA SER A 28 -3.21 13.00 16.02
C SER A 28 -4.71 13.28 16.01
N SER A 29 -5.45 12.77 16.98
CA SER A 29 -6.76 13.35 17.33
C SER A 29 -6.77 13.51 18.84
N SER A 30 -6.87 14.74 19.34
CA SER A 30 -7.21 14.91 20.75
C SER A 30 -8.72 14.84 20.91
N GLU A 31 -9.19 14.47 22.09
CA GLU A 31 -10.62 14.33 22.39
C GLU A 31 -11.41 15.63 22.13
N ASN A 32 -10.74 16.78 22.12
CA ASN A 32 -11.33 18.09 21.83
C ASN A 32 -10.78 18.76 20.54
N THR A 33 -9.82 18.15 19.84
CA THR A 33 -9.27 18.72 18.60
C THR A 33 -9.36 17.77 17.41
N GLN A 34 -9.62 18.41 16.28
CA GLN A 34 -9.89 17.80 14.98
C GLN A 34 -8.70 16.92 14.57
N ALA A 35 -8.97 15.76 13.98
CA ALA A 35 -7.86 14.89 13.58
C ALA A 35 -7.04 15.54 12.46
N VAL A 36 -5.72 15.56 12.63
CA VAL A 36 -4.78 16.13 11.66
C VAL A 36 -3.73 15.06 11.35
N TYR A 37 -3.52 14.83 10.05
CA TYR A 37 -2.38 14.04 9.62
C TYR A 37 -1.11 14.84 9.85
N SER A 38 -0.14 14.21 10.49
CA SER A 38 1.15 14.82 10.79
C SER A 38 2.27 13.82 10.56
N LEU A 39 3.45 14.36 10.22
CA LEU A 39 4.65 13.54 10.12
C LEU A 39 5.08 13.09 11.52
N LYS A 40 5.41 11.80 11.69
CA LYS A 40 6.03 11.27 12.92
C LYS A 40 7.47 11.76 13.01
N THR A 41 7.65 13.04 13.32
CA THR A 41 8.89 13.71 13.76
C THR A 41 10.18 13.05 13.26
N GLN A 42 10.37 12.97 11.95
CA GLN A 42 11.70 12.81 11.38
C GLN A 42 12.14 14.19 10.94
N ASN A 43 13.32 14.60 11.41
CA ASN A 43 13.98 15.86 11.05
C ASN A 43 13.78 16.14 9.56
N LEU A 44 12.90 17.10 9.26
CA LEU A 44 12.54 17.59 7.91
C LEU A 44 13.75 18.06 7.08
N ASN A 45 14.95 18.10 7.66
CA ASN A 45 16.20 18.49 7.02
C ASN A 45 17.07 17.30 6.51
N GLN A 46 16.58 16.06 6.50
CA GLN A 46 17.41 14.91 6.15
C GLN A 46 17.36 14.53 4.66
N ASN A 47 18.35 15.05 3.92
CA ASN A 47 19.00 14.50 2.74
C ASN A 47 18.44 13.18 2.19
N TYR A 48 18.07 13.18 0.90
CA TYR A 48 17.78 12.01 0.06
C TYR A 48 18.75 10.83 0.25
N TYR A 49 20.00 11.10 0.63
CA TYR A 49 21.04 10.11 0.97
C TYR A 49 20.71 9.20 2.17
N ASN A 50 19.65 9.49 2.95
CA ASN A 50 19.22 8.64 4.07
C ASN A 50 18.30 7.47 3.66
N LEU A 51 17.85 7.37 2.40
CA LEU A 51 17.14 6.18 1.92
C LEU A 51 17.98 4.90 2.04
N LEU A 52 19.28 5.00 1.74
CA LEU A 52 20.26 3.90 1.90
C LEU A 52 20.48 3.49 3.36
N LYS A 53 20.02 4.28 4.33
CA LYS A 53 20.13 3.93 5.76
C LYS A 53 18.89 3.21 6.29
N ARG A 54 17.89 2.95 5.44
CA ARG A 54 16.66 2.22 5.78
C ARG A 54 16.82 0.75 5.37
N PRO A 55 17.18 -0.15 6.31
CA PRO A 55 17.45 -1.54 5.97
C PRO A 55 16.21 -2.25 5.41
N ASP A 56 15.02 -1.90 5.89
CA ASP A 56 13.74 -2.40 5.39
C ASP A 56 13.53 -2.04 3.91
N LEU A 57 13.77 -0.78 3.54
CA LEU A 57 13.61 -0.32 2.18
C LEU A 57 14.67 -0.91 1.24
N LEU A 58 15.90 -1.08 1.71
CA LEU A 58 16.95 -1.79 0.96
C LEU A 58 16.58 -3.25 0.74
N CYS A 59 16.09 -3.96 1.76
CA CYS A 59 15.65 -5.34 1.63
C CYS A 59 14.51 -5.47 0.60
N VAL A 60 13.52 -4.59 0.67
CA VAL A 60 12.42 -4.55 -0.31
C VAL A 60 12.94 -4.25 -1.72
N GLY A 61 13.81 -3.24 -1.86
CA GLY A 61 14.38 -2.86 -3.15
C GLY A 61 15.21 -3.98 -3.78
N LEU A 62 16.05 -4.67 -2.99
CA LEU A 62 16.81 -5.83 -3.44
C LEU A 62 15.90 -6.98 -3.87
N TYR A 63 14.82 -7.23 -3.13
CA TYR A 63 13.84 -8.25 -3.51
C TYR A 63 13.11 -7.91 -4.80
N VAL A 64 12.72 -6.65 -5.00
CA VAL A 64 12.12 -6.18 -6.26
C VAL A 64 13.10 -6.32 -7.41
N ALA A 65 14.37 -5.98 -7.23
CA ALA A 65 15.41 -6.17 -8.24
C ALA A 65 15.57 -7.67 -8.59
N PHE A 66 15.61 -8.53 -7.57
CA PHE A 66 15.63 -9.98 -7.74
C PHE A 66 14.43 -10.51 -8.55
N LEU A 67 13.21 -10.06 -8.23
CA LEU A 67 12.00 -10.42 -8.98
C LEU A 67 12.10 -10.00 -10.45
N ASN A 68 12.60 -8.80 -10.72
CA ASN A 68 12.79 -8.31 -12.08
C ASN A 68 13.80 -9.16 -12.86
N VAL A 69 14.96 -9.43 -12.28
CA VAL A 69 16.00 -10.28 -12.91
C VAL A 69 15.45 -11.68 -13.19
N ASN A 70 14.79 -12.31 -12.22
CA ASN A 70 14.19 -13.63 -12.41
C ASN A 70 13.08 -13.62 -13.47
N SER A 71 12.26 -12.58 -13.50
CA SER A 71 11.23 -12.44 -14.52
C SER A 71 11.83 -12.35 -15.91
N VAL A 72 12.89 -11.56 -16.12
CA VAL A 72 13.60 -11.46 -17.40
C VAL A 72 14.15 -12.83 -17.81
N ILE A 73 14.81 -13.54 -16.89
CA ILE A 73 15.32 -14.90 -17.14
C ILE A 73 14.18 -15.85 -17.54
N CYS A 74 13.04 -15.82 -16.84
CA CYS A 74 11.89 -16.66 -17.14
C CYS A 74 11.28 -16.36 -18.52
N ILE A 75 11.16 -15.08 -18.88
CA ILE A 75 10.60 -14.64 -20.16
C ILE A 75 11.46 -15.13 -21.32
N ILE A 76 12.79 -14.98 -21.21
CA ILE A 76 13.74 -15.36 -22.26
C ILE A 76 13.88 -16.89 -22.37
N SER A 77 13.70 -17.62 -21.27
CA SER A 77 13.88 -19.07 -21.26
C SER A 77 12.86 -19.78 -22.18
N PRO A 78 13.31 -20.59 -23.15
CA PRO A 78 12.41 -21.32 -24.05
C PRO A 78 11.68 -22.48 -23.36
N SER A 79 12.20 -22.97 -22.23
CA SER A 79 11.65 -24.12 -21.50
C SER A 79 10.52 -23.76 -20.52
N VAL A 80 10.26 -22.48 -20.30
CA VAL A 80 9.25 -22.01 -19.34
C VAL A 80 7.89 -21.86 -20.02
N ASP A 81 6.85 -22.36 -19.38
CA ASP A 81 5.46 -22.25 -19.85
C ASP A 81 5.03 -20.78 -20.04
N GLY A 82 4.23 -20.51 -21.08
CA GLY A 82 3.76 -19.17 -21.42
C GLY A 82 2.99 -18.49 -20.29
N THR A 83 2.18 -19.25 -19.54
CA THR A 83 1.43 -18.74 -18.39
C THR A 83 2.40 -18.25 -17.32
N VAL A 84 3.42 -19.04 -17.00
CA VAL A 84 4.45 -18.69 -16.00
C VAL A 84 5.20 -17.42 -16.39
N LYS A 85 5.49 -17.22 -17.69
CA LYS A 85 6.11 -16.00 -18.20
C LYS A 85 5.24 -14.77 -17.97
N VAL A 86 3.96 -14.85 -18.33
CA VAL A 86 2.99 -13.74 -18.16
C VAL A 86 2.87 -13.36 -16.69
N PHE A 87 2.70 -14.35 -15.80
CA PHE A 87 2.61 -14.06 -14.37
C PHE A 87 3.92 -13.49 -13.80
N SER A 88 5.07 -14.02 -14.20
CA SER A 88 6.38 -13.49 -13.76
C SER A 88 6.54 -12.01 -14.16
N ALA A 89 6.20 -11.68 -15.42
CA ALA A 89 6.22 -10.32 -15.94
C ALA A 89 5.30 -9.40 -15.15
N LEU A 90 4.05 -9.83 -14.93
CA LEU A 90 3.06 -9.07 -14.18
C LEU A 90 3.52 -8.82 -12.73
N PHE A 91 4.04 -9.84 -12.05
CA PHE A 91 4.56 -9.68 -10.68
C PHE A 91 5.74 -8.72 -10.62
N ALA A 92 6.68 -8.78 -11.56
CA ALA A 92 7.82 -7.87 -11.60
C ALA A 92 7.39 -6.41 -11.82
N VAL A 93 6.48 -6.17 -12.78
CA VAL A 93 5.95 -4.83 -13.05
C VAL A 93 5.18 -4.28 -11.85
N VAL A 94 4.26 -5.08 -11.29
CA VAL A 94 3.45 -4.65 -10.14
C VAL A 94 4.33 -4.38 -8.92
N ALA A 95 5.28 -5.28 -8.59
CA ALA A 95 6.19 -5.08 -7.47
C ALA A 95 7.04 -3.82 -7.62
N THR A 96 7.52 -3.55 -8.84
CA THR A 96 8.28 -2.33 -9.16
C THR A 96 7.43 -1.08 -8.99
N PHE A 97 6.21 -1.08 -9.54
CA PHE A 97 5.30 0.04 -9.42
C PHE A 97 4.91 0.31 -7.96
N CYS A 98 4.61 -0.74 -7.19
CA CYS A 98 4.35 -0.60 -5.77
C CYS A 98 5.56 0.00 -5.04
N PHE A 99 6.77 -0.52 -5.28
CA PHE A 99 7.98 0.00 -4.65
C PHE A 99 8.24 1.48 -4.97
N VAL A 100 8.14 1.88 -6.24
CA VAL A 100 8.30 3.28 -6.65
C VAL A 100 7.24 4.17 -6.00
N THR A 101 5.99 3.71 -5.94
CA THR A 101 4.89 4.44 -5.28
C THR A 101 5.18 4.66 -3.79
N ILE A 102 5.68 3.62 -3.10
CA ILE A 102 6.07 3.68 -1.69
C ILE A 102 7.22 4.67 -1.50
N VAL A 103 8.30 4.53 -2.25
CA VAL A 103 9.47 5.41 -2.18
C VAL A 103 9.06 6.87 -2.37
N THR A 104 8.32 7.15 -3.44
CA THR A 104 7.91 8.51 -3.78
C THR A 104 6.94 9.10 -2.76
N SER A 105 5.94 8.35 -2.31
CA SER A 105 4.88 8.87 -1.44
C SER A 105 5.27 8.93 0.03
N TRP A 106 6.06 7.99 0.53
CA TRP A 106 6.43 7.91 1.94
C TRP A 106 7.79 8.46 2.29
N TYR A 107 8.73 8.48 1.34
CA TYR A 107 10.12 8.85 1.63
C TYR A 107 10.56 10.10 0.89
N THR A 108 10.07 10.34 -0.32
CA THR A 108 10.44 11.52 -1.11
C THR A 108 9.50 12.70 -0.87
N ASN A 109 8.20 12.50 -1.01
CA ASN A 109 7.18 13.56 -1.01
C ASN A 109 6.17 13.39 0.13
N THR A 110 6.62 12.92 1.30
CA THR A 110 5.75 12.63 2.45
C THR A 110 4.96 13.86 2.89
N GLY A 111 5.56 15.05 2.83
CA GLY A 111 4.91 16.32 3.16
C GLY A 111 3.72 16.63 2.26
N ASP A 112 3.90 16.47 0.94
CA ASP A 112 2.83 16.68 -0.04
C ASP A 112 1.71 15.65 0.14
N PHE A 113 2.06 14.40 0.42
CA PHE A 113 1.08 13.35 0.68
C PHE A 113 0.27 13.61 1.97
N VAL A 114 0.93 14.04 3.06
CA VAL A 114 0.23 14.49 4.29
C VAL A 114 -0.67 15.70 4.00
N THR A 115 -0.21 16.63 3.18
CA THR A 115 -0.98 17.81 2.77
C THR A 115 -2.23 17.38 2.00
N LEU A 116 -2.11 16.46 1.05
CA LEU A 116 -3.23 15.90 0.29
C LEU A 116 -4.26 15.24 1.22
N LEU A 117 -3.82 14.43 2.18
CA LEU A 117 -4.69 13.81 3.18
C LEU A 117 -5.41 14.85 4.04
N ASN A 118 -4.72 15.91 4.46
CA ASN A 118 -5.33 17.00 5.22
C ASN A 118 -6.30 17.84 4.37
N MET A 119 -6.00 18.08 3.10
CA MET A 119 -6.91 18.74 2.15
C MET A 119 -8.19 17.93 1.95
N LEU A 120 -8.08 16.60 1.86
CA LEU A 120 -9.22 15.69 1.81
C LEU A 120 -10.12 15.86 3.06
N LEU A 121 -9.52 15.86 4.26
CA LEU A 121 -10.28 16.07 5.50
C LEU A 121 -10.92 17.48 5.56
N ALA A 122 -10.20 18.50 5.12
CA ALA A 122 -10.72 19.87 5.10
C ALA A 122 -11.90 20.01 4.13
N TYR A 123 -11.79 19.41 2.95
CA TYR A 123 -12.84 19.41 1.94
C TYR A 123 -14.11 18.71 2.44
N GLU A 124 -13.99 17.47 2.92
CA GLU A 124 -15.13 16.71 3.41
C GLU A 124 -15.83 17.46 4.56
N ARG A 125 -15.06 18.08 5.47
CA ARG A 125 -15.64 18.93 6.52
C ARG A 125 -16.47 20.07 5.94
N SER A 126 -15.87 20.88 5.07
CA SER A 126 -16.48 22.11 4.54
C SER A 126 -17.82 21.83 3.85
N ARG A 127 -17.88 20.74 3.06
CA ARG A 127 -19.09 20.26 2.40
C ARG A 127 -20.14 19.76 3.36
N TRP A 128 -19.78 18.87 4.29
CA TRP A 128 -20.76 18.26 5.21
C TRP A 128 -21.37 19.26 6.20
N THR A 129 -20.68 20.35 6.51
CA THR A 129 -21.24 21.42 7.36
C THR A 129 -22.24 22.32 6.64
N LYS A 130 -22.23 22.36 5.30
CA LYS A 130 -23.05 23.29 4.50
C LYS A 130 -24.32 22.65 3.92
N GLU A 131 -24.35 21.34 3.71
CA GLU A 131 -25.48 20.64 3.09
C GLU A 131 -25.97 19.51 3.99
N SER A 132 -26.93 19.81 4.86
CA SER A 132 -27.60 18.83 5.72
C SER A 132 -28.69 18.01 5.04
N ASP A 133 -29.17 18.40 3.85
CA ASP A 133 -30.48 17.92 3.34
C ASP A 133 -30.49 17.17 2.00
N LEU A 134 -29.35 16.89 1.37
CA LEU A 134 -29.32 16.10 0.14
C LEU A 134 -29.18 14.59 0.46
N LEU A 135 -30.29 13.87 0.41
CA LEU A 135 -30.38 12.40 0.55
C LEU A 135 -29.36 11.66 -0.35
N GLU A 136 -29.05 12.22 -1.52
CA GLU A 136 -28.08 11.68 -2.48
C GLU A 136 -26.64 11.68 -1.95
N LEU A 137 -26.24 12.73 -1.22
CA LEU A 137 -24.93 12.83 -0.58
C LEU A 137 -24.75 11.75 0.51
N LYS A 138 -25.84 11.40 1.20
CA LYS A 138 -25.82 10.33 2.22
C LYS A 138 -25.59 8.95 1.59
N ASN A 139 -26.19 8.66 0.44
CA ASN A 139 -25.98 7.39 -0.27
C ASN A 139 -24.55 7.30 -0.82
N CYS A 140 -24.04 8.38 -1.41
CA CYS A 140 -22.66 8.46 -1.90
C CYS A 140 -21.64 8.26 -0.77
N ALA A 141 -21.84 8.92 0.38
CA ALA A 141 -21.00 8.73 1.56
C ALA A 141 -21.02 7.29 2.08
N CYS A 142 -22.20 6.67 2.12
CA CYS A 142 -22.35 5.29 2.54
C CYS A 142 -21.58 4.34 1.61
N PHE A 143 -21.74 4.50 0.30
CA PHE A 143 -21.00 3.76 -0.71
C PHE A 143 -19.49 3.95 -0.55
N LEU A 144 -19.02 5.19 -0.45
CA LEU A 144 -17.60 5.49 -0.31
C LEU A 144 -17.00 4.88 0.97
N LYS A 145 -17.75 4.88 2.08
CA LYS A 145 -17.34 4.24 3.33
C LYS A 145 -17.12 2.74 3.17
N TYR A 146 -18.04 2.04 2.49
CA TYR A 146 -17.90 0.60 2.24
C TYR A 146 -16.79 0.32 1.25
N PHE A 147 -16.66 1.15 0.22
CA PHE A 147 -15.58 1.07 -0.75
C PHE A 147 -14.21 1.21 -0.05
N LEU A 148 -14.03 2.25 0.77
CA LEU A 148 -12.83 2.45 1.59
C LEU A 148 -12.53 1.29 2.53
N TRP A 149 -13.57 0.77 3.16
CA TRP A 149 -13.42 -0.34 4.09
C TRP A 149 -12.95 -1.60 3.37
N LEU A 150 -13.57 -1.95 2.23
CA LEU A 150 -13.27 -3.14 1.47
C LEU A 150 -11.93 -3.03 0.73
N PHE A 151 -11.78 -2.00 -0.11
CA PHE A 151 -10.63 -1.80 -0.97
C PHE A 151 -9.43 -1.19 -0.26
N GLY A 152 -9.65 -0.37 0.76
CA GLY A 152 -8.58 0.16 1.60
C GLY A 152 -8.12 -0.87 2.63
N TYR A 153 -8.92 -1.12 3.65
CA TYR A 153 -8.51 -1.98 4.77
C TYR A 153 -8.59 -3.47 4.45
N GLY A 154 -9.70 -3.94 3.87
CA GLY A 154 -9.91 -5.37 3.58
C GLY A 154 -8.83 -5.95 2.68
N PHE A 155 -8.59 -5.32 1.53
CA PHE A 155 -7.53 -5.76 0.60
C PHE A 155 -6.11 -5.60 1.17
N SER A 156 -5.87 -4.60 2.02
CA SER A 156 -4.57 -4.47 2.70
C SER A 156 -4.23 -5.72 3.53
N VAL A 157 -5.23 -6.40 4.10
CA VAL A 157 -5.00 -7.63 4.88
C VAL A 157 -5.09 -8.87 4.00
N MET A 158 -6.11 -8.97 3.15
CA MET A 158 -6.39 -10.17 2.38
C MET A 158 -5.37 -10.42 1.27
N CYS A 159 -4.92 -9.39 0.55
CA CYS A 159 -4.01 -9.56 -0.59
C CYS A 159 -2.65 -10.18 -0.18
N PRO A 160 -1.95 -9.70 0.86
CA PRO A 160 -0.72 -10.37 1.32
C PRO A 160 -0.94 -11.84 1.69
N ILE A 161 -2.03 -12.15 2.38
CA ILE A 161 -2.37 -13.53 2.79
C ILE A 161 -2.56 -14.40 1.55
N LEU A 162 -3.38 -13.96 0.59
CA LEU A 162 -3.64 -14.70 -0.64
C LEU A 162 -2.37 -14.88 -1.47
N LEU A 163 -1.53 -13.85 -1.58
CA LEU A 163 -0.23 -13.94 -2.27
C LEU A 163 0.69 -14.94 -1.58
N SER A 164 0.78 -14.93 -0.26
CA SER A 164 1.56 -15.90 0.51
C SER A 164 1.03 -17.32 0.34
N LEU A 165 -0.28 -17.53 0.42
CA LEU A 165 -0.90 -18.84 0.20
C LEU A 165 -0.64 -19.36 -1.21
N PHE A 166 -0.72 -18.48 -2.21
CA PHE A 166 -0.43 -18.82 -3.60
C PHE A 166 1.01 -19.33 -3.77
N ASN A 167 1.97 -18.71 -3.08
CA ASN A 167 3.38 -19.12 -3.14
C ASN A 167 3.67 -20.42 -2.38
N VAL A 168 2.89 -20.72 -1.34
CA VAL A 168 2.98 -22.00 -0.63
C VAL A 168 2.34 -23.12 -1.45
N ALA A 169 1.27 -22.83 -2.18
CA ALA A 169 0.52 -23.83 -2.94
C ALA A 169 1.30 -24.39 -4.15
N ASP A 170 2.13 -23.56 -4.80
CA ASP A 170 2.90 -23.97 -5.99
C ASP A 170 4.39 -23.65 -5.83
N LEU A 171 5.11 -24.57 -5.19
CA LEU A 171 6.53 -24.48 -4.87
C LEU A 171 7.45 -24.39 -6.10
N LYS A 172 6.97 -24.83 -7.27
CA LYS A 172 7.79 -24.91 -8.50
C LYS A 172 7.65 -23.66 -9.36
N ARG A 173 6.79 -22.72 -8.97
CA ARG A 173 6.48 -21.55 -9.77
C ARG A 173 7.50 -20.44 -9.51
N PRO A 174 8.35 -20.08 -10.49
CA PRO A 174 9.12 -18.85 -10.40
C PRO A 174 8.17 -17.64 -10.43
N PRO A 175 8.58 -16.44 -10.00
CA PRO A 175 9.95 -15.97 -9.69
C PRO A 175 10.29 -15.91 -8.19
N PHE A 176 9.64 -16.72 -7.36
CA PHE A 176 9.64 -16.53 -5.90
C PHE A 176 10.87 -17.12 -5.21
N LEU A 177 11.24 -16.56 -4.05
CA LEU A 177 12.47 -16.98 -3.35
C LEU A 177 12.39 -18.45 -2.89
N GLY A 178 11.19 -18.89 -2.49
CA GLY A 178 10.90 -20.26 -2.09
C GLY A 178 11.08 -21.30 -3.19
N SER A 179 10.99 -20.91 -4.48
CA SER A 179 11.13 -21.83 -5.61
C SER A 179 12.59 -22.15 -5.96
N ILE A 180 13.55 -21.36 -5.46
CA ILE A 180 14.99 -21.57 -5.70
C ILE A 180 15.56 -22.66 -4.77
N ILE A 181 14.93 -22.88 -3.62
CA ILE A 181 15.39 -23.84 -2.62
C ILE A 181 14.87 -25.24 -3.01
N ILE A 182 15.54 -25.85 -3.98
CA ILE A 182 15.25 -27.22 -4.44
C ILE A 182 16.16 -28.17 -3.67
N GLY A 183 15.60 -29.01 -2.80
CA GLY A 183 16.39 -30.02 -2.07
C GLY A 183 15.51 -30.95 -1.24
N VAL A 184 15.99 -32.19 -1.06
CA VAL A 184 15.33 -33.19 -0.20
C VAL A 184 16.05 -33.21 1.15
N GLY A 185 15.36 -32.85 2.22
CA GLY A 185 15.90 -32.91 3.58
C GLY A 185 15.45 -31.76 4.49
N TRP A 186 15.59 -31.94 5.80
CA TRP A 186 15.12 -30.98 6.81
C TRP A 186 15.75 -29.59 6.66
N LYS A 187 17.02 -29.50 6.25
CA LYS A 187 17.71 -28.22 6.00
C LYS A 187 17.07 -27.42 4.87
N ALA A 188 16.69 -28.11 3.79
CA ALA A 188 15.96 -27.48 2.67
C ALA A 188 14.57 -27.02 3.13
N GLY A 189 13.89 -27.81 3.95
CA GLY A 189 12.61 -27.43 4.57
C GLY A 189 12.71 -26.16 5.43
N VAL A 190 13.71 -26.08 6.32
CA VAL A 190 13.94 -24.89 7.16
C VAL A 190 14.24 -23.65 6.31
N ALA A 191 15.12 -23.77 5.32
CA ALA A 191 15.43 -22.68 4.42
C ALA A 191 14.20 -22.23 3.61
N HIS A 192 13.38 -23.16 3.17
CA HIS A 192 12.13 -22.88 2.46
C HIS A 192 11.12 -22.13 3.33
N VAL A 193 10.89 -22.58 4.57
CA VAL A 193 10.02 -21.87 5.52
C VAL A 193 10.53 -20.47 5.81
N GLY A 194 11.85 -20.31 5.95
CA GLY A 194 12.49 -18.99 6.09
C GLY A 194 12.25 -18.09 4.89
N ALA A 195 12.40 -18.60 3.67
CA ALA A 195 12.16 -17.87 2.43
C ALA A 195 10.69 -17.43 2.29
N VAL A 196 9.74 -18.33 2.56
CA VAL A 196 8.30 -18.03 2.54
C VAL A 196 7.95 -16.99 3.61
N GLY A 197 8.50 -17.11 4.81
CA GLY A 197 8.31 -16.14 5.89
C GLY A 197 8.82 -14.75 5.52
N PHE A 198 10.04 -14.67 4.99
CA PHE A 198 10.63 -13.41 4.51
C PHE A 198 9.82 -12.78 3.38
N GLN A 199 9.42 -13.57 2.39
CA GLN A 199 8.62 -13.10 1.26
C GLN A 199 7.22 -12.63 1.69
N THR A 200 6.62 -13.34 2.65
CA THR A 200 5.35 -12.94 3.26
C THR A 200 5.49 -11.59 3.98
N TRP A 201 6.54 -11.41 4.77
CA TRP A 201 6.83 -10.12 5.41
C TRP A 201 6.94 -8.99 4.39
N ILE A 202 7.65 -9.21 3.26
CA ILE A 202 7.74 -8.20 2.19
C ILE A 202 6.36 -7.83 1.63
N TYR A 203 5.46 -8.79 1.43
CA TYR A 203 4.10 -8.47 0.97
C TYR A 203 3.31 -7.66 1.98
N PHE A 204 3.47 -7.95 3.27
CA PHE A 204 2.87 -7.14 4.33
C PHE A 204 3.49 -5.73 4.46
N VAL A 205 4.72 -5.52 3.95
CA VAL A 205 5.29 -4.17 3.82
C VAL A 205 4.74 -3.47 2.57
N ILE A 206 4.78 -4.11 1.41
CA ILE A 206 4.48 -3.46 0.12
C ILE A 206 2.97 -3.24 -0.06
N THR A 207 2.17 -4.29 0.09
CA THR A 207 0.77 -4.28 -0.36
C THR A 207 -0.13 -3.38 0.48
N PRO A 208 -0.09 -3.43 1.84
CA PRO A 208 -0.90 -2.52 2.66
C PRO A 208 -0.54 -1.06 2.42
N THR A 209 0.75 -0.78 2.23
CA THR A 209 1.25 0.56 1.92
C THR A 209 0.73 1.05 0.59
N TYR A 210 0.90 0.24 -0.45
CA TYR A 210 0.48 0.59 -1.79
C TYR A 210 -1.03 0.84 -1.84
N ILE A 211 -1.81 -0.04 -1.22
CA ILE A 211 -3.27 0.11 -1.13
C ILE A 211 -3.63 1.36 -0.33
N PHE A 212 -2.92 1.66 0.75
CA PHE A 212 -3.12 2.88 1.52
C PHE A 212 -2.91 4.12 0.64
N VAL A 213 -1.77 4.21 -0.03
CA VAL A 213 -1.45 5.36 -0.89
C VAL A 213 -2.46 5.50 -2.01
N THR A 214 -2.71 4.43 -2.76
CA THR A 214 -3.59 4.47 -3.94
C THR A 214 -5.06 4.71 -3.60
N ALA A 215 -5.58 4.07 -2.54
CA ALA A 215 -6.96 4.31 -2.11
C ALA A 215 -7.17 5.78 -1.70
N ASN A 216 -6.22 6.35 -0.95
CA ASN A 216 -6.33 7.75 -0.52
C ASN A 216 -6.15 8.74 -1.68
N ILE A 217 -5.23 8.49 -2.62
CA ILE A 217 -5.09 9.30 -3.83
C ILE A 217 -6.37 9.24 -4.67
N PHE A 218 -6.89 8.04 -4.94
CA PHE A 218 -8.13 7.86 -5.70
C PHE A 218 -9.29 8.66 -5.09
N ILE A 219 -9.42 8.60 -3.77
CA ILE A 219 -10.49 9.31 -3.05
C ILE A 219 -10.28 10.81 -3.12
N ALA A 220 -9.06 11.29 -2.91
CA ALA A 220 -8.75 12.70 -3.09
C ALA A 220 -9.10 13.18 -4.49
N SER A 221 -8.76 12.42 -5.53
CA SER A 221 -9.11 12.74 -6.92
C SER A 221 -10.62 12.76 -7.16
N VAL A 222 -11.37 11.77 -6.66
CA VAL A 222 -12.84 11.73 -6.78
C VAL A 222 -13.48 12.94 -6.10
N PHE A 223 -13.06 13.29 -4.88
CA PHE A 223 -13.59 14.46 -4.18
C PHE A 223 -13.21 15.77 -4.84
N SER A 224 -11.97 15.92 -5.32
CA SER A 224 -11.56 17.09 -6.10
C SER A 224 -12.41 17.27 -7.36
N LEU A 225 -12.72 16.18 -8.07
CA LEU A 225 -13.60 16.22 -9.24
C LEU A 225 -15.03 16.63 -8.86
N CYS A 226 -15.59 16.05 -7.79
CA CYS A 226 -16.92 16.42 -7.29
C CYS A 226 -16.98 17.89 -6.86
N ALA A 227 -15.92 18.43 -6.25
CA ALA A 227 -15.81 19.84 -5.90
C ALA A 227 -15.91 20.73 -7.14
N TYR A 228 -15.08 20.43 -8.13
CA TYR A 228 -14.98 21.20 -9.35
C TYR A 228 -16.29 21.19 -10.16
N LEU A 229 -16.94 20.03 -10.27
CA LEU A 229 -18.22 19.90 -10.97
C LEU A 229 -19.37 20.65 -10.28
N ASP A 230 -19.31 20.85 -8.97
CA ASP A 230 -20.31 21.62 -8.25
C ASP A 230 -20.14 23.12 -8.43
N GLU A 231 -18.89 23.60 -8.48
CA GLU A 231 -18.59 25.00 -8.80
C GLU A 231 -19.08 25.37 -10.21
N ILE A 232 -18.99 24.45 -11.18
CA ILE A 232 -19.52 24.67 -12.54
C ILE A 232 -21.06 24.78 -12.57
N LYS A 233 -21.76 24.11 -11.65
CA LYS A 233 -23.23 24.09 -11.63
C LYS A 233 -23.85 25.33 -10.99
N ARG A 234 -23.06 26.16 -10.29
CA ARG A 234 -23.52 27.39 -9.62
C ARG A 234 -23.31 28.61 -10.51
#